data_AF-A0A2E2D7M0-F1
#
_entry.id   AF-A0A2E2D7M0-F1
#
_cell.length_a   1.000
_cell.length_b   1.000
_cell.length_c   1.000
_cell.angle_alpha   90.00
_cell.angle_beta   90.00
_cell.angle_gamma   90.00
#
_symmetry.space_group_name_H-M   'P 1'
#
loop_
_entity.id
_entity.type
_entity.pdbx_description
1 polymer ?
#
loop_
_entity_poly.entity_id
_entity_poly.type
_entity_poly.pdbx_seq_one_letter_code
_entity_poly.pdbx_strand_id
1 'polypeptide(L)'
;MLDFLKIALPLALLVSMPTKLAQAAETPSSDVRVVIDVSGSMKKNDPKNLRAPALRMLVGLMPDDANSGVWTFAKMVNMLVPWQKVDDDWRQKAIEKSSKIHSLGLYTNIELALEKATKTGIKNDPKQRQSLILLSDGFVDLQPGQKASEASRQRILNAIVPRLKAANLAVHTIALSDNADHELLKAISMETDGWYQQANTADDLQRIFLHMFEKATQPDTVPLADNQFKIDSSVNEMTVLAFRKAGSAETQLKTPDGRTLTELDQSDKLRWLHEDSFDLITIENPATGEWRIDAQLDPDNRVMVVTDMKLETSDLPNNVLKGEKFDFHATLTDHGKHITRNDFLELVDGSLKQHSELEEKQLSMTLDPQKSQFNAKLGEEFTAGRQDVIVTLKSATFERQRRQSINVIAAPYYVDSERLPGDSRSHRIQVQVEPTLIKPDSLSIKALLREENGSEWPYEMQKTDTNNWQLTLTELTKDADYELSLQLRGETPEGRPVFLQAEPITLKDELALEPAAELFDEELAPILEPITGEDAADVDIMPLDDDLMLSEDNEESGISISDNTKLLIGNAIILALLIAGVIWWRRQNAATAAVGDML
;
A
#
# COMPACT_ATOMS: atom_id res chain seq x y z
N MET A 1 5.51 -81.60 -4.72
CA MET A 1 4.59 -80.44 -4.84
C MET A 1 4.70 -79.54 -3.59
N LEU A 2 5.92 -79.26 -3.11
CA LEU A 2 6.15 -78.37 -1.95
C LEU A 2 7.33 -77.40 -2.12
N ASP A 3 8.13 -77.51 -3.19
CA ASP A 3 9.30 -76.63 -3.38
C ASP A 3 9.08 -75.46 -4.35
N PHE A 4 7.97 -75.44 -5.09
CA PHE A 4 7.64 -74.32 -5.99
C PHE A 4 6.98 -73.12 -5.26
N LEU A 5 6.53 -73.29 -4.03
CA LEU A 5 5.80 -72.25 -3.29
C LEU A 5 6.72 -71.30 -2.49
N LYS A 6 8.01 -71.64 -2.33
CA LYS A 6 8.95 -70.84 -1.52
C LYS A 6 9.69 -69.75 -2.31
N ILE A 7 9.64 -69.78 -3.65
CA ILE A 7 10.31 -68.79 -4.51
C ILE A 7 9.31 -67.76 -5.08
N ALA A 8 8.00 -68.01 -4.99
CA ALA A 8 6.99 -67.04 -5.43
C ALA A 8 6.70 -65.94 -4.39
N LEU A 9 7.01 -66.19 -3.11
CA LEU A 9 6.70 -65.26 -2.01
C LEU A 9 7.66 -64.06 -1.86
N PRO A 10 8.97 -64.13 -2.21
CA PRO A 10 9.83 -62.94 -2.18
C PRO A 10 9.66 -62.04 -3.42
N LEU A 11 9.15 -62.57 -4.55
CA LEU A 11 9.00 -61.80 -5.79
C LEU A 11 7.69 -61.00 -5.81
N ALA A 12 6.64 -61.48 -5.13
CA ALA A 12 5.39 -60.73 -4.97
C ALA A 12 5.48 -59.59 -3.94
N LEU A 13 6.50 -59.58 -3.07
CA LEU A 13 6.68 -58.54 -2.05
C LEU A 13 7.55 -57.36 -2.52
N LEU A 14 8.17 -57.43 -3.69
CA LEU A 14 9.01 -56.36 -4.25
C LEU A 14 8.25 -55.36 -5.14
N VAL A 15 6.96 -55.59 -5.41
CA VAL A 15 6.14 -54.75 -6.32
C VAL A 15 5.20 -53.80 -5.55
N SER A 16 5.17 -53.85 -4.22
CA SER A 16 4.35 -52.96 -3.38
C SER A 16 5.17 -51.86 -2.70
N MET A 17 6.15 -51.27 -3.38
CA MET A 17 6.63 -49.96 -2.95
C MET A 17 5.62 -48.91 -3.44
N PRO A 18 4.97 -48.15 -2.55
CA PRO A 18 4.17 -47.02 -2.98
C PRO A 18 5.14 -46.04 -3.64
N THR A 19 5.13 -45.96 -4.97
CA THR A 19 5.59 -44.76 -5.67
C THR A 19 4.75 -43.62 -5.12
N LYS A 20 5.29 -42.89 -4.15
CA LYS A 20 4.83 -41.54 -3.86
C LYS A 20 5.05 -40.77 -5.15
N LEU A 21 4.03 -40.71 -6.00
CA LEU A 21 3.94 -39.65 -6.98
C LEU A 21 4.07 -38.36 -6.16
N ALA A 22 5.21 -37.69 -6.31
CA ALA A 22 5.33 -36.31 -5.90
C ALA A 22 4.22 -35.58 -6.66
N GLN A 23 3.14 -35.25 -5.96
CA GLN A 23 2.12 -34.38 -6.48
C GLN A 23 2.84 -33.07 -6.77
N ALA A 24 2.94 -32.70 -8.05
CA ALA A 24 3.49 -31.41 -8.43
C ALA A 24 2.77 -30.33 -7.62
N ALA A 25 3.52 -29.44 -6.98
CA ALA A 25 2.95 -28.24 -6.40
C ALA A 25 2.40 -27.42 -7.58
N GLU A 26 1.08 -27.42 -7.77
CA GLU A 26 0.44 -26.54 -8.73
C GLU A 26 0.70 -25.10 -8.30
N THR A 27 1.24 -24.27 -9.20
CA THR A 27 1.47 -22.85 -8.95
C THR A 27 0.14 -22.22 -8.50
N PRO A 28 0.10 -21.52 -7.36
CA PRO A 28 -1.16 -21.05 -6.81
C PRO A 28 -1.80 -20.02 -7.74
N SER A 29 -3.08 -20.19 -8.02
CA SER A 29 -3.86 -19.22 -8.79
C SER A 29 -4.10 -17.95 -7.98
N SER A 30 -4.12 -16.80 -8.63
CA SER A 30 -4.33 -15.52 -7.96
C SER A 30 -5.82 -15.16 -7.91
N ASP A 31 -6.32 -14.71 -6.77
CA ASP A 31 -7.65 -14.10 -6.59
C ASP A 31 -7.46 -12.67 -6.09
N VAL A 32 -7.67 -11.70 -6.98
CA VAL A 32 -7.45 -10.29 -6.67
C VAL A 32 -8.75 -9.52 -6.70
N ARG A 33 -9.08 -8.87 -5.59
CA ARG A 33 -10.35 -8.14 -5.42
C ARG A 33 -10.06 -6.67 -5.25
N VAL A 34 -10.55 -5.82 -6.15
CA VAL A 34 -10.29 -4.38 -6.10
C VAL A 34 -11.51 -3.65 -5.57
N VAL A 35 -11.34 -2.88 -4.50
CA VAL A 35 -12.41 -2.15 -3.81
C VAL A 35 -12.06 -0.67 -3.79
N ILE A 36 -12.84 0.13 -4.51
CA ILE A 36 -12.53 1.54 -4.79
C ILE A 36 -13.57 2.44 -4.13
N ASP A 37 -13.14 3.32 -3.24
CA ASP A 37 -13.98 4.38 -2.67
C ASP A 37 -14.44 5.33 -3.78
N VAL A 38 -15.72 5.71 -3.80
CA VAL A 38 -16.34 6.67 -4.75
C VAL A 38 -17.10 7.79 -4.03
N SER A 39 -16.74 8.04 -2.77
CA SER A 39 -17.30 9.07 -1.90
C SER A 39 -17.00 10.51 -2.38
N GLY A 40 -17.66 11.48 -1.76
CA GLY A 40 -17.58 12.88 -2.13
C GLY A 40 -16.24 13.55 -1.80
N SER A 41 -15.53 13.07 -0.78
CA SER A 41 -14.17 13.54 -0.43
C SER A 41 -13.19 13.35 -1.58
N MET A 42 -13.44 12.35 -2.43
CA MET A 42 -12.60 12.05 -3.59
C MET A 42 -12.56 13.17 -4.63
N LYS A 43 -13.50 14.12 -4.62
CA LYS A 43 -13.40 15.32 -5.48
C LYS A 43 -12.19 16.19 -5.14
N LYS A 44 -11.74 16.16 -3.89
CA LYS A 44 -10.60 16.95 -3.39
C LYS A 44 -9.31 16.12 -3.46
N ASN A 45 -9.37 14.87 -3.02
CA ASN A 45 -8.20 14.01 -2.87
C ASN A 45 -7.77 13.35 -4.19
N ASP A 46 -8.69 13.12 -5.13
CA ASP A 46 -8.40 12.61 -6.48
C ASP A 46 -9.19 13.41 -7.55
N PRO A 47 -8.85 14.70 -7.76
CA PRO A 47 -9.61 15.58 -8.65
C PRO A 47 -9.55 15.15 -10.12
N LYS A 48 -8.51 14.40 -10.51
CA LYS A 48 -8.31 13.87 -11.87
C LYS A 48 -8.88 12.45 -12.05
N ASN A 49 -9.45 11.85 -11.00
CA ASN A 49 -10.00 10.50 -11.02
C ASN A 49 -8.99 9.41 -11.46
N LEU A 50 -7.76 9.51 -10.94
CA LEU A 50 -6.63 8.66 -11.29
C LEU A 50 -6.80 7.20 -10.86
N ARG A 51 -7.77 6.92 -9.98
CA ARG A 51 -8.26 5.57 -9.70
C ARG A 51 -8.69 4.83 -10.97
N ALA A 52 -9.26 5.53 -11.97
CA ALA A 52 -9.71 4.89 -13.20
C ALA A 52 -8.54 4.42 -14.09
N PRO A 53 -7.56 5.27 -14.47
CA PRO A 53 -6.33 4.83 -15.14
C PRO A 53 -5.57 3.75 -14.37
N ALA A 54 -5.46 3.88 -13.04
CA ALA A 54 -4.76 2.88 -12.23
C ALA A 54 -5.49 1.53 -12.20
N LEU A 55 -6.82 1.52 -12.20
CA LEU A 55 -7.61 0.30 -12.37
C LEU A 55 -7.35 -0.33 -13.75
N ARG A 56 -7.31 0.47 -14.83
CA ARG A 56 -7.04 -0.05 -16.18
C ARG A 56 -5.65 -0.67 -16.29
N MET A 57 -4.64 -0.08 -15.65
CA MET A 57 -3.31 -0.67 -15.54
C MET A 57 -3.38 -2.05 -14.87
N LEU A 58 -3.99 -2.14 -13.68
CA LEU A 58 -4.14 -3.41 -12.98
C LEU A 58 -4.89 -4.44 -13.83
N VAL A 59 -5.98 -4.03 -14.49
CA VAL A 59 -6.75 -4.88 -15.42
C VAL A 59 -5.89 -5.35 -16.60
N GLY A 60 -5.00 -4.51 -17.12
CA GLY A 60 -4.09 -4.88 -18.21
C GLY A 60 -2.98 -5.86 -17.78
N LEU A 61 -2.52 -5.76 -16.54
CA LEU A 61 -1.42 -6.60 -16.01
C LEU A 61 -1.88 -7.95 -15.45
N MET A 62 -3.17 -8.10 -15.11
CA MET A 62 -3.70 -9.38 -14.57
C MET A 62 -3.32 -10.57 -15.48
N PRO A 63 -2.98 -11.74 -14.94
CA PRO A 63 -2.80 -12.94 -15.77
C PRO A 63 -4.15 -13.63 -16.04
N ASP A 64 -4.27 -14.35 -17.15
CA ASP A 64 -5.51 -15.01 -17.57
C ASP A 64 -5.95 -16.17 -16.66
N ASP A 65 -5.06 -16.70 -15.82
CA ASP A 65 -5.37 -17.74 -14.85
C ASP A 65 -5.88 -17.18 -13.50
N ALA A 66 -5.87 -15.85 -13.33
CA ALA A 66 -6.39 -15.21 -12.13
C ALA A 66 -7.92 -15.11 -12.12
N ASN A 67 -8.49 -15.00 -10.92
CA ASN A 67 -9.84 -14.52 -10.70
C ASN A 67 -9.77 -13.08 -10.22
N SER A 68 -10.63 -12.21 -10.77
CA SER A 68 -10.67 -10.82 -10.37
C SER A 68 -12.07 -10.23 -10.39
N GLY A 69 -12.30 -9.25 -9.54
CA GLY A 69 -13.55 -8.50 -9.45
C GLY A 69 -13.31 -7.08 -8.97
N VAL A 70 -14.21 -6.17 -9.33
CA VAL A 70 -14.10 -4.75 -8.99
C VAL A 70 -15.38 -4.27 -8.33
N TRP A 71 -15.24 -3.67 -7.16
CA TRP A 71 -16.32 -3.06 -6.40
C TRP A 71 -16.05 -1.57 -6.22
N THR A 72 -17.11 -0.78 -6.30
CA THR A 72 -17.09 0.62 -5.89
C THR A 72 -17.98 0.81 -4.67
N PHE A 73 -17.57 1.67 -3.74
CA PHE A 73 -18.34 1.88 -2.52
C PHE A 73 -18.40 3.35 -2.09
N ALA A 74 -19.52 3.69 -1.47
CA ALA A 74 -19.72 4.91 -0.69
C ALA A 74 -20.69 4.52 0.44
N LYS A 75 -21.88 5.12 0.54
CA LYS A 75 -22.99 4.60 1.36
C LYS A 75 -23.38 3.15 1.02
N MET A 76 -23.39 2.84 -0.28
CA MET A 76 -23.73 1.52 -0.81
C MET A 76 -22.54 0.95 -1.58
N VAL A 77 -22.52 -0.38 -1.73
CA VAL A 77 -21.50 -1.09 -2.50
C VAL A 77 -22.12 -1.57 -3.80
N ASN A 78 -21.47 -1.23 -4.91
CA ASN A 78 -21.80 -1.70 -6.24
C ASN A 78 -20.70 -2.62 -6.76
N MET A 79 -21.09 -3.78 -7.29
CA MET A 79 -20.16 -4.64 -8.04
C MET A 79 -20.05 -4.06 -9.45
N LEU A 80 -18.96 -3.32 -9.70
CA LEU A 80 -18.72 -2.65 -10.97
C LEU A 80 -18.39 -3.67 -12.07
N VAL A 81 -17.54 -4.64 -11.73
CA VAL A 81 -17.16 -5.76 -12.59
C VAL A 81 -17.36 -7.05 -11.79
N PRO A 82 -18.09 -8.05 -12.31
CA PRO A 82 -18.29 -9.32 -11.63
C PRO A 82 -16.97 -10.02 -11.30
N TRP A 83 -16.95 -10.68 -10.15
CA TRP A 83 -15.87 -11.59 -9.78
C TRP A 83 -15.96 -12.86 -10.61
N GLN A 84 -14.97 -13.08 -11.48
CA GLN A 84 -14.85 -14.26 -12.34
C GLN A 84 -13.39 -14.42 -12.78
N LYS A 85 -13.10 -15.48 -13.54
CA LYS A 85 -11.81 -15.68 -14.19
C LYS A 85 -11.52 -14.52 -15.16
N VAL A 86 -10.28 -14.05 -15.17
CA VAL A 86 -9.83 -12.99 -16.07
C VAL A 86 -9.69 -13.57 -17.48
N ASP A 87 -10.34 -12.92 -18.44
CA ASP A 87 -10.24 -13.18 -19.87
C ASP A 87 -10.38 -11.84 -20.61
N ASP A 88 -10.28 -11.87 -21.94
CA ASP A 88 -10.35 -10.67 -22.77
C ASP A 88 -11.71 -9.93 -22.64
N ASP A 89 -12.83 -10.65 -22.53
CA ASP A 89 -14.16 -10.05 -22.32
C ASP A 89 -14.22 -9.32 -20.98
N TRP A 90 -13.71 -9.96 -19.92
CA TRP A 90 -13.62 -9.37 -18.60
C TRP A 90 -12.74 -8.12 -18.62
N ARG A 91 -11.58 -8.14 -19.29
CA ARG A 91 -10.68 -6.98 -19.38
C ARG A 91 -11.35 -5.82 -20.11
N GLN A 92 -11.92 -6.08 -21.28
CA GLN A 92 -12.61 -5.05 -22.05
C GLN A 92 -13.75 -4.44 -21.25
N LYS A 93 -14.58 -5.29 -20.60
CA LYS A 93 -15.64 -4.84 -19.72
C LYS A 93 -15.12 -4.03 -18.55
N ALA A 94 -14.03 -4.43 -17.91
CA ALA A 94 -13.44 -3.69 -16.80
C ALA A 94 -12.90 -2.32 -17.24
N ILE A 95 -12.25 -2.25 -18.41
CA ILE A 95 -11.80 -0.99 -19.03
C ILE A 95 -13.00 -0.09 -19.33
N GLU A 96 -14.05 -0.59 -19.97
CA GLU A 96 -15.26 0.18 -20.27
C GLU A 96 -15.94 0.69 -18.99
N LYS A 97 -16.08 -0.17 -17.97
CA LYS A 97 -16.72 0.16 -16.70
C LYS A 97 -15.89 1.09 -15.83
N SER A 98 -14.56 1.16 -16.01
CA SER A 98 -13.69 2.09 -15.29
C SER A 98 -14.14 3.56 -15.43
N SER A 99 -14.73 3.91 -16.58
CA SER A 99 -15.31 5.24 -16.84
C SER A 99 -16.46 5.61 -15.90
N LYS A 100 -17.07 4.63 -15.22
CA LYS A 100 -18.16 4.84 -14.26
C LYS A 100 -17.67 5.15 -12.84
N ILE A 101 -16.36 5.07 -12.60
CA ILE A 101 -15.79 5.50 -11.33
C ILE A 101 -15.93 7.02 -11.24
N HIS A 102 -16.64 7.49 -10.22
CA HIS A 102 -16.98 8.90 -10.02
C HIS A 102 -16.84 9.27 -8.54
N SER A 103 -16.87 10.55 -8.20
CA SER A 103 -16.77 11.03 -6.81
C SER A 103 -18.09 11.65 -6.32
N LEU A 104 -19.21 10.99 -6.62
CA LEU A 104 -20.58 11.47 -6.33
C LEU A 104 -21.23 10.76 -5.13
N GLY A 105 -20.58 9.73 -4.57
CA GLY A 105 -21.11 8.99 -3.44
C GLY A 105 -21.19 9.84 -2.17
N LEU A 106 -22.23 9.62 -1.37
CA LEU A 106 -22.30 10.14 0.00
C LEU A 106 -21.80 9.07 0.95
N TYR A 107 -21.14 9.46 2.05
CA TYR A 107 -20.66 8.57 3.11
C TYR A 107 -19.62 7.55 2.63
N THR A 108 -18.95 6.90 3.59
CA THR A 108 -17.84 5.98 3.33
C THR A 108 -18.02 4.72 4.18
N ASN A 109 -18.68 3.71 3.62
CA ASN A 109 -19.01 2.46 4.33
C ASN A 109 -18.01 1.34 4.00
N ILE A 110 -16.83 1.41 4.63
CA ILE A 110 -15.76 0.41 4.46
C ILE A 110 -16.20 -0.98 4.96
N GLU A 111 -16.96 -1.04 6.06
CA GLU A 111 -17.49 -2.29 6.61
C GLU A 111 -18.28 -3.07 5.55
N LEU A 112 -19.27 -2.43 4.94
CA LEU A 112 -20.10 -3.06 3.91
C LEU A 112 -19.29 -3.42 2.66
N ALA A 113 -18.28 -2.61 2.31
CA ALA A 113 -17.40 -2.86 1.17
C ALA A 113 -16.61 -4.15 1.35
N LEU A 114 -15.97 -4.33 2.52
CA LEU A 114 -15.25 -5.54 2.87
C LEU A 114 -16.19 -6.75 2.92
N GLU A 115 -17.37 -6.64 3.52
CA GLU A 115 -18.33 -7.74 3.57
C GLU A 115 -18.78 -8.19 2.17
N LYS A 116 -19.15 -7.24 1.30
CA LYS A 116 -19.67 -7.52 -0.04
C LYS A 116 -18.58 -8.08 -0.95
N ALA A 117 -17.39 -7.50 -0.92
CA ALA A 117 -16.25 -7.97 -1.71
C ALA A 117 -15.79 -9.36 -1.29
N THR A 118 -15.98 -9.75 -0.02
CA THR A 118 -15.50 -11.02 0.53
C THR A 118 -16.62 -12.03 0.83
N LYS A 119 -17.84 -11.78 0.34
CA LYS A 119 -19.02 -12.63 0.58
C LYS A 119 -18.90 -14.01 -0.08
N THR A 120 -18.29 -14.08 -1.25
CA THR A 120 -18.22 -15.30 -2.08
C THR A 120 -16.78 -15.60 -2.44
N GLY A 121 -16.37 -16.87 -2.36
CA GLY A 121 -15.10 -17.33 -2.93
C GLY A 121 -13.87 -17.16 -2.05
N ILE A 122 -13.98 -16.56 -0.86
CA ILE A 122 -12.87 -16.59 0.10
C ILE A 122 -12.81 -17.97 0.76
N LYS A 123 -11.63 -18.61 0.74
CA LYS A 123 -11.40 -19.93 1.31
C LYS A 123 -9.94 -20.00 1.71
N ASN A 124 -9.66 -20.63 2.85
CA ASN A 124 -8.30 -20.99 3.20
C ASN A 124 -7.84 -22.17 2.33
N ASP A 125 -7.45 -21.87 1.08
CA ASP A 125 -6.89 -22.81 0.12
C ASP A 125 -5.43 -22.44 -0.14
N PRO A 126 -4.46 -23.27 0.26
CA PRO A 126 -3.04 -23.03 -0.01
C PRO A 126 -2.70 -22.92 -1.51
N LYS A 127 -3.58 -23.40 -2.40
CA LYS A 127 -3.43 -23.28 -3.86
C LYS A 127 -3.97 -21.97 -4.44
N GLN A 128 -4.49 -21.08 -3.60
CA GLN A 128 -5.04 -19.81 -4.04
C GLN A 128 -4.46 -18.66 -3.22
N ARG A 129 -3.81 -17.72 -3.89
CA ARG A 129 -3.35 -16.48 -3.26
C ARG A 129 -4.48 -15.47 -3.32
N GLN A 130 -5.03 -15.11 -2.16
CA GLN A 130 -6.17 -14.20 -2.08
C GLN A 130 -5.72 -12.83 -1.59
N SER A 131 -5.90 -11.81 -2.43
CA SER A 131 -5.56 -10.42 -2.12
C SER A 131 -6.76 -9.52 -2.36
N LEU A 132 -7.00 -8.60 -1.44
CA LEU A 132 -7.97 -7.51 -1.60
C LEU A 132 -7.21 -6.19 -1.58
N ILE A 133 -7.37 -5.37 -2.61
CA ILE A 133 -6.79 -4.03 -2.70
C ILE A 133 -7.91 -3.03 -2.41
N LEU A 134 -7.85 -2.39 -1.25
CA LEU A 134 -8.78 -1.38 -0.77
C LEU A 134 -8.18 0.00 -0.97
N LEU A 135 -8.90 0.86 -1.67
CA LEU A 135 -8.59 2.28 -1.80
C LEU A 135 -9.61 3.07 -1.02
N SER A 136 -9.14 3.93 -0.10
CA SER A 136 -10.00 4.88 0.61
C SER A 136 -9.24 6.16 0.93
N ASP A 137 -9.98 7.26 0.97
CA ASP A 137 -9.44 8.59 1.19
C ASP A 137 -9.97 9.25 2.47
N GLY A 138 -10.78 8.53 3.25
CA GLY A 138 -11.50 9.10 4.37
C GLY A 138 -11.77 8.08 5.47
N PHE A 139 -12.38 8.60 6.54
CA PHE A 139 -12.82 7.82 7.68
C PHE A 139 -14.06 7.00 7.35
N VAL A 140 -14.30 5.95 8.14
CA VAL A 140 -15.61 5.29 8.15
C VAL A 140 -16.66 6.32 8.53
N ASP A 141 -17.49 6.69 7.57
CA ASP A 141 -18.55 7.68 7.74
C ASP A 141 -19.86 7.03 7.36
N LEU A 142 -20.75 6.84 8.33
CA LEU A 142 -22.05 6.24 8.14
C LEU A 142 -23.14 7.27 8.41
N GLN A 143 -24.21 7.25 7.61
CA GLN A 143 -25.38 8.12 7.78
C GLN A 143 -25.93 8.20 9.21
N PRO A 144 -25.97 7.12 10.02
CA PRO A 144 -26.45 7.19 11.40
C PRO A 144 -25.54 7.98 12.36
N GLY A 145 -24.40 8.50 11.89
CA GLY A 145 -23.51 9.40 12.60
C GLY A 145 -22.33 8.71 13.28
N GLN A 146 -21.54 9.51 14.00
CA GLN A 146 -20.22 9.14 14.54
C GLN A 146 -20.24 7.87 15.41
N LYS A 147 -21.23 7.70 16.30
CA LYS A 147 -21.34 6.49 17.14
C LYS A 147 -21.48 5.22 16.31
N ALA A 148 -22.21 5.28 15.19
CA ALA A 148 -22.35 4.13 14.31
C ALA A 148 -21.07 3.86 13.52
N SER A 149 -20.36 4.92 13.10
CA SER A 149 -19.04 4.84 12.49
C SER A 149 -18.00 4.20 13.40
N GLU A 150 -17.93 4.62 14.67
CA GLU A 150 -17.02 4.03 15.66
C GLU A 150 -17.35 2.55 15.91
N ALA A 151 -18.63 2.22 16.06
CA ALA A 151 -19.06 0.83 16.22
C ALA A 151 -18.75 -0.01 14.97
N SER A 152 -18.85 0.59 13.76
CA SER A 152 -18.49 -0.03 12.49
C SER A 152 -16.98 -0.31 12.41
N ARG A 153 -16.16 0.69 12.75
CA ARG A 153 -14.71 0.55 12.88
C ARG A 153 -14.32 -0.60 13.80
N GLN A 154 -14.96 -0.69 14.97
CA GLN A 154 -14.73 -1.79 15.91
C GLN A 154 -15.19 -3.16 15.38
N ARG A 155 -16.28 -3.25 14.60
CA ARG A 155 -16.69 -4.50 13.96
C ARG A 155 -15.74 -4.93 12.84
N ILE A 156 -15.18 -3.98 12.10
CA ILE A 156 -14.16 -4.27 11.10
C ILE A 156 -12.98 -4.98 11.75
N LEU A 157 -12.42 -4.40 12.82
CA LEU A 157 -11.25 -4.94 13.52
C LEU A 157 -11.58 -6.24 14.27
N ASN A 158 -12.69 -6.30 15.01
CA ASN A 158 -12.93 -7.43 15.92
C ASN A 158 -13.64 -8.63 15.26
N ALA A 159 -14.25 -8.47 14.08
CA ALA A 159 -15.01 -9.54 13.42
C ALA A 159 -14.60 -9.78 11.96
N ILE A 160 -14.46 -8.71 11.16
CA ILE A 160 -14.15 -8.87 9.73
C ILE A 160 -12.69 -9.27 9.54
N VAL A 161 -11.75 -8.51 10.11
CA VAL A 161 -10.31 -8.74 9.97
C VAL A 161 -9.91 -10.17 10.41
N PRO A 162 -10.32 -10.67 11.60
CA PRO A 162 -10.05 -12.05 12.01
C PRO A 162 -10.59 -13.10 11.03
N ARG A 163 -11.78 -12.87 10.45
CA ARG A 163 -12.36 -13.76 9.43
C ARG A 163 -11.54 -13.77 8.14
N LEU A 164 -11.03 -12.61 7.71
CA LEU A 164 -10.18 -12.50 6.52
C LEU A 164 -8.82 -13.16 6.76
N LYS A 165 -8.21 -12.94 7.93
CA LYS A 165 -6.97 -13.62 8.35
C LYS A 165 -7.15 -15.14 8.36
N ALA A 166 -8.25 -15.64 8.93
CA ALA A 166 -8.55 -17.08 8.96
C ALA A 166 -8.76 -17.68 7.55
N ALA A 167 -9.18 -16.87 6.59
CA ALA A 167 -9.31 -17.25 5.19
C ALA A 167 -8.00 -17.10 4.38
N ASN A 168 -6.89 -16.67 5.01
CA ASN A 168 -5.63 -16.36 4.34
C ASN A 168 -5.77 -15.32 3.21
N LEU A 169 -6.63 -14.32 3.42
CA LEU A 169 -6.83 -13.20 2.49
C LEU A 169 -6.09 -11.97 3.00
N ALA A 170 -5.08 -11.53 2.23
CA ALA A 170 -4.32 -10.33 2.53
C ALA A 170 -5.06 -9.08 2.05
N VAL A 171 -5.27 -8.10 2.94
CA VAL A 171 -5.91 -6.83 2.58
C VAL A 171 -4.84 -5.75 2.43
N HIS A 172 -4.56 -5.36 1.20
CA HIS A 172 -3.71 -4.21 0.91
C HIS A 172 -4.56 -2.94 0.94
N THR A 173 -4.13 -1.92 1.68
CA THR A 173 -4.86 -0.67 1.84
C THR A 173 -4.04 0.51 1.31
N ILE A 174 -4.67 1.33 0.48
CA ILE A 174 -4.07 2.55 -0.08
C ILE A 174 -4.85 3.75 0.46
N ALA A 175 -4.16 4.62 1.20
CA ALA A 175 -4.69 5.90 1.65
C ALA A 175 -4.38 6.98 0.61
N LEU A 176 -5.40 7.70 0.13
CA LEU A 176 -5.25 8.73 -0.91
C LEU A 176 -5.06 10.16 -0.38
N SER A 177 -5.05 10.36 0.94
CA SER A 177 -4.81 11.67 1.56
C SER A 177 -4.29 11.53 2.98
N ASP A 178 -3.71 12.60 3.53
CA ASP A 178 -3.31 12.71 4.95
C ASP A 178 -4.50 12.67 5.92
N ASN A 179 -5.72 12.87 5.42
CA ASN A 179 -6.95 12.90 6.19
C ASN A 179 -7.71 11.56 6.13
N ALA A 180 -7.05 10.47 5.70
CA ALA A 180 -7.64 9.14 5.75
C ALA A 180 -7.57 8.56 7.18
N ASP A 181 -8.38 7.53 7.47
CA ASP A 181 -8.24 6.76 8.71
C ASP A 181 -7.02 5.83 8.62
N HIS A 182 -5.82 6.43 8.66
CA HIS A 182 -4.55 5.73 8.53
C HIS A 182 -4.39 4.63 9.58
N GLU A 183 -4.88 4.87 10.79
CA GLU A 183 -4.84 3.89 11.88
C GLU A 183 -5.67 2.65 11.52
N LEU A 184 -6.91 2.82 11.05
CA LEU A 184 -7.75 1.70 10.63
C LEU A 184 -7.18 0.97 9.41
N LEU A 185 -6.77 1.70 8.38
CA LEU A 185 -6.25 1.10 7.15
C LEU A 185 -4.99 0.29 7.43
N LYS A 186 -4.07 0.84 8.23
CA LYS A 186 -2.86 0.15 8.67
C LYS A 186 -3.18 -1.07 9.53
N ALA A 187 -4.14 -0.98 10.45
CA ALA A 187 -4.56 -2.12 11.26
C ALA A 187 -5.14 -3.26 10.41
N ILE A 188 -6.04 -2.95 9.47
CA ILE A 188 -6.63 -3.94 8.56
C ILE A 188 -5.55 -4.67 7.76
N SER A 189 -4.62 -3.91 7.19
CA SER A 189 -3.58 -4.48 6.34
C SER A 189 -2.54 -5.25 7.15
N MET A 190 -2.03 -4.71 8.26
CA MET A 190 -1.06 -5.42 9.10
C MET A 190 -1.61 -6.72 9.68
N GLU A 191 -2.84 -6.72 10.19
CA GLU A 191 -3.42 -7.93 10.79
C GLU A 191 -3.71 -9.05 9.78
N THR A 192 -3.93 -8.70 8.51
CA THR A 192 -4.17 -9.64 7.41
C THR A 192 -2.90 -9.99 6.62
N ASP A 193 -1.72 -9.58 7.09
CA ASP A 193 -0.45 -9.63 6.35
C ASP A 193 -0.55 -9.00 4.94
N GLY A 194 -1.36 -7.95 4.82
CA GLY A 194 -1.41 -7.07 3.67
C GLY A 194 -0.39 -5.93 3.75
N TRP A 195 -0.50 -5.00 2.81
CA TRP A 195 0.39 -3.85 2.70
C TRP A 195 -0.38 -2.55 2.87
N TYR A 196 0.13 -1.68 3.73
CA TYR A 196 -0.36 -0.32 3.89
C TYR A 196 0.54 0.65 3.13
N GLN A 197 -0.07 1.53 2.32
CA GLN A 197 0.67 2.61 1.66
C GLN A 197 -0.17 3.88 1.58
N GLN A 198 0.47 5.02 1.77
CA GLN A 198 -0.11 6.31 1.48
C GLN A 198 0.35 6.79 0.09
N ALA A 199 -0.59 7.26 -0.71
CA ALA A 199 -0.36 7.95 -1.97
C ALA A 199 -0.46 9.46 -1.74
N ASN A 200 0.63 10.19 -1.99
CA ASN A 200 0.66 11.64 -1.83
C ASN A 200 0.35 12.36 -3.15
N THR A 201 0.69 11.71 -4.27
CA THR A 201 0.51 12.27 -5.61
C THR A 201 -0.18 11.29 -6.55
N ALA A 202 -0.55 11.85 -7.70
CA ALA A 202 -1.08 11.13 -8.85
C ALA A 202 -0.20 9.96 -9.31
N ASP A 203 1.10 10.25 -9.47
CA ASP A 203 2.08 9.32 -9.99
C ASP A 203 2.39 8.23 -8.96
N ASP A 204 2.36 8.57 -7.66
CA ASP A 204 2.51 7.60 -6.58
C ASP A 204 1.40 6.55 -6.65
N LEU A 205 0.15 6.95 -6.86
CA LEU A 205 -0.98 6.02 -6.86
C LEU A 205 -0.77 4.87 -7.84
N GLN A 206 -0.36 5.17 -9.07
CA GLN A 206 -0.14 4.15 -10.10
C GLN A 206 1.01 3.22 -9.74
N ARG A 207 2.14 3.75 -9.27
CA ARG A 207 3.27 2.92 -8.81
C ARG A 207 2.85 2.02 -7.66
N ILE A 208 2.08 2.54 -6.72
CA ILE A 208 1.53 1.75 -5.60
C ILE A 208 0.65 0.61 -6.13
N PHE A 209 -0.22 0.87 -7.11
CA PHE A 209 -1.02 -0.19 -7.74
C PHE A 209 -0.17 -1.27 -8.40
N LEU A 210 0.90 -0.89 -9.12
CA LEU A 210 1.83 -1.85 -9.71
C LEU A 210 2.42 -2.75 -8.62
N HIS A 211 2.88 -2.17 -7.51
CA HIS A 211 3.46 -2.95 -6.42
C HIS A 211 2.43 -3.83 -5.69
N MET A 212 1.19 -3.34 -5.51
CA MET A 212 0.11 -4.18 -4.96
C MET A 212 -0.22 -5.34 -5.89
N PHE A 213 -0.20 -5.11 -7.20
CA PHE A 213 -0.35 -6.15 -8.20
C PHE A 213 0.80 -7.17 -8.13
N GLU A 214 2.06 -6.72 -8.16
CA GLU A 214 3.24 -7.59 -8.07
C GLU A 214 3.21 -8.45 -6.80
N LYS A 215 2.71 -7.91 -5.68
CA LYS A 215 2.50 -8.67 -4.44
C LYS A 215 1.39 -9.71 -4.55
N ALA A 216 0.27 -9.32 -5.16
CA ALA A 216 -0.92 -10.16 -5.25
C ALA A 216 -0.75 -11.32 -6.24
N THR A 217 0.00 -11.12 -7.33
CA THR A 217 0.11 -12.08 -8.44
C THR A 217 1.50 -12.67 -8.62
N GLN A 218 2.55 -12.01 -8.12
CA GLN A 218 3.95 -12.40 -8.24
C GLN A 218 4.34 -12.87 -9.65
N PRO A 219 4.19 -11.99 -10.66
CA PRO A 219 4.38 -12.35 -12.06
C PRO A 219 5.85 -12.70 -12.34
N ASP A 220 6.06 -13.57 -13.33
CA ASP A 220 7.38 -13.75 -13.93
C ASP A 220 7.73 -12.52 -14.76
N THR A 221 8.96 -12.04 -14.61
CA THR A 221 9.49 -10.88 -15.35
C THR A 221 10.80 -11.22 -16.03
N VAL A 222 11.23 -10.39 -16.97
CA VAL A 222 12.60 -10.41 -17.49
C VAL A 222 13.37 -9.19 -17.01
N PRO A 223 14.69 -9.30 -16.79
CA PRO A 223 15.51 -8.14 -16.46
C PRO A 223 15.39 -7.06 -17.53
N LEU A 224 15.22 -5.81 -17.10
CA LEU A 224 15.19 -4.63 -17.94
C LEU A 224 16.38 -3.74 -17.56
N ALA A 225 17.29 -3.52 -18.51
CA ALA A 225 18.45 -2.65 -18.32
C ALA A 225 18.50 -1.65 -19.48
N ASP A 226 18.54 -0.36 -19.18
CA ASP A 226 18.54 0.72 -20.18
C ASP A 226 17.43 0.58 -21.23
N ASN A 227 16.23 0.21 -20.75
CA ASN A 227 15.05 -0.10 -21.57
C ASN A 227 15.27 -1.23 -22.61
N GLN A 228 16.28 -2.08 -22.43
CA GLN A 228 16.57 -3.25 -23.26
C GLN A 228 16.30 -4.52 -22.45
N PHE A 229 15.72 -5.51 -23.12
CA PHE A 229 15.37 -6.79 -22.51
C PHE A 229 15.42 -7.92 -23.55
N LYS A 230 15.51 -9.16 -23.06
CA LYS A 230 15.59 -10.34 -23.91
C LYS A 230 14.40 -11.25 -23.69
N ILE A 231 13.84 -11.73 -24.80
CA ILE A 231 12.74 -12.68 -24.82
C ILE A 231 13.23 -13.97 -25.47
N ASP A 232 13.06 -15.08 -24.77
CA ASP A 232 13.34 -16.42 -25.28
C ASP A 232 12.08 -17.09 -25.86
N SER A 233 12.25 -18.27 -26.45
CA SER A 233 11.18 -18.98 -27.15
C SER A 233 10.13 -19.63 -26.24
N SER A 234 10.35 -19.69 -24.93
CA SER A 234 9.36 -20.26 -23.98
C SER A 234 8.35 -19.23 -23.48
N VAL A 235 8.44 -17.99 -23.96
CA VAL A 235 7.49 -16.91 -23.64
C VAL A 235 6.30 -16.97 -24.60
N ASN A 236 5.12 -17.20 -24.05
CA ASN A 236 3.86 -17.29 -24.78
C ASN A 236 3.19 -15.92 -24.92
N GLU A 237 3.39 -15.02 -23.95
CA GLU A 237 2.93 -13.63 -23.98
C GLU A 237 3.93 -12.75 -23.22
N MET A 238 4.13 -11.53 -23.69
CA MET A 238 4.79 -10.49 -22.90
C MET A 238 3.92 -9.26 -22.76
N THR A 239 3.99 -8.61 -21.60
CA THR A 239 3.37 -7.31 -21.36
C THR A 239 4.45 -6.33 -20.91
N VAL A 240 4.65 -5.29 -21.70
CA VAL A 240 5.56 -4.18 -21.40
C VAL A 240 4.76 -3.07 -20.73
N LEU A 241 5.16 -2.67 -19.53
CA LEU A 241 4.69 -1.48 -18.84
C LEU A 241 5.76 -0.40 -18.93
N ALA A 242 5.46 0.69 -19.62
CA ALA A 242 6.34 1.83 -19.77
C ALA A 242 5.70 3.07 -19.14
N PHE A 243 6.24 3.57 -18.03
CA PHE A 243 5.79 4.83 -17.43
C PHE A 243 6.19 6.02 -18.29
N ARG A 244 5.33 7.02 -18.30
CA ARG A 244 5.46 8.24 -19.12
C ARG A 244 5.33 9.46 -18.23
N LYS A 245 6.00 10.53 -18.67
CA LYS A 245 5.82 11.87 -18.10
C LYS A 245 5.01 12.72 -19.06
N ALA A 246 4.23 13.65 -18.53
CA ALA A 246 3.46 14.58 -19.35
C ALA A 246 4.39 15.33 -20.33
N GLY A 247 4.03 15.32 -21.62
CA GLY A 247 4.83 15.95 -22.68
C GLY A 247 6.07 15.18 -23.13
N SER A 248 6.29 13.96 -22.64
CA SER A 248 7.32 13.05 -23.17
C SER A 248 6.97 12.56 -24.58
N ALA A 249 7.99 12.13 -25.33
CA ALA A 249 7.80 11.51 -26.64
C ALA A 249 6.92 10.26 -26.53
N GLU A 250 6.22 9.93 -27.61
CA GLU A 250 5.45 8.69 -27.71
C GLU A 250 6.36 7.47 -27.53
N THR A 251 5.90 6.51 -26.73
CA THR A 251 6.59 5.24 -26.56
C THR A 251 6.57 4.48 -27.87
N GLN A 252 7.73 3.94 -28.25
CA GLN A 252 7.84 3.03 -29.38
C GLN A 252 8.54 1.76 -28.93
N LEU A 253 8.16 0.61 -29.48
CA LEU A 253 8.78 -0.66 -29.16
C LEU A 253 9.57 -1.18 -30.36
N LYS A 254 10.89 -1.33 -30.20
CA LYS A 254 11.76 -1.89 -31.22
C LYS A 254 11.86 -3.39 -31.05
N THR A 255 11.49 -4.09 -32.11
CA THR A 255 11.51 -5.54 -32.23
C THR A 255 12.92 -6.06 -32.54
N PRO A 256 13.20 -7.36 -32.33
CA PRO A 256 14.49 -7.96 -32.65
C PRO A 256 14.87 -7.93 -34.13
N ASP A 257 13.88 -7.83 -35.03
CA ASP A 257 14.11 -7.71 -36.48
C ASP A 257 14.32 -6.26 -36.95
N GLY A 258 14.28 -5.30 -36.02
CA GLY A 258 14.52 -3.89 -36.28
C GLY A 258 13.29 -3.08 -36.66
N ARG A 259 12.09 -3.70 -36.73
CA ARG A 259 10.83 -2.96 -36.88
C ARG A 259 10.51 -2.18 -35.60
N THR A 260 9.87 -1.02 -35.80
CA THR A 260 9.33 -0.19 -34.72
C THR A 260 7.82 -0.36 -34.67
N LEU A 261 7.30 -0.69 -33.50
CA LEU A 261 5.88 -0.78 -33.20
C LEU A 261 5.43 0.47 -32.44
N THR A 262 4.23 0.92 -32.74
CA THR A 262 3.57 2.10 -32.18
C THR A 262 2.13 1.76 -31.78
N GLU A 263 1.44 2.71 -31.15
CA GLU A 263 0.02 2.57 -30.80
C GLU A 263 -0.88 2.29 -32.03
N LEU A 264 -0.44 2.65 -33.25
CA LEU A 264 -1.19 2.43 -34.48
C LEU A 264 -1.14 0.97 -34.98
N ASP A 265 -0.21 0.16 -34.47
CA ASP A 265 0.07 -1.21 -34.95
C ASP A 265 -0.80 -2.29 -34.25
N GLN A 266 -1.98 -1.92 -33.77
CA GLN A 266 -2.92 -2.80 -33.07
C GLN A 266 -3.34 -4.00 -33.95
N SER A 267 -3.39 -5.19 -33.35
CA SER A 267 -3.86 -6.41 -34.00
C SER A 267 -4.42 -7.39 -32.97
N ASP A 268 -4.98 -8.52 -33.42
CA ASP A 268 -5.45 -9.57 -32.50
C ASP A 268 -4.33 -10.08 -31.55
N LYS A 269 -3.06 -9.94 -31.93
CA LYS A 269 -1.88 -10.39 -31.14
C LYS A 269 -1.11 -9.26 -30.48
N LEU A 270 -1.47 -8.01 -30.74
CA LEU A 270 -0.80 -6.83 -30.20
C LEU A 270 -1.87 -5.86 -29.71
N ARG A 271 -1.93 -5.70 -28.38
CA ARG A 271 -2.81 -4.75 -27.72
C ARG A 271 -1.96 -3.65 -27.12
N TRP A 272 -2.28 -2.41 -27.47
CA TRP A 272 -1.65 -1.24 -26.89
C TRP A 272 -2.70 -0.45 -26.12
N LEU A 273 -2.55 -0.36 -24.80
CA LEU A 273 -3.34 0.52 -23.96
C LEU A 273 -2.52 1.76 -23.63
N HIS A 274 -2.91 2.87 -24.24
CA HIS A 274 -2.31 4.17 -23.98
C HIS A 274 -3.06 4.92 -22.87
N GLU A 275 -2.32 5.42 -21.88
CA GLU A 275 -2.78 6.39 -20.89
C GLU A 275 -1.76 7.54 -20.80
N ASP A 276 -2.18 8.68 -20.25
CA ASP A 276 -1.33 9.89 -20.14
C ASP A 276 0.01 9.66 -19.39
N SER A 277 0.05 8.63 -18.55
CA SER A 277 1.10 8.37 -17.54
C SER A 277 1.79 7.02 -17.73
N PHE A 278 1.27 6.15 -18.58
CA PHE A 278 1.91 4.89 -18.92
C PHE A 278 1.37 4.33 -20.24
N ASP A 279 2.16 3.46 -20.87
CA ASP A 279 1.69 2.57 -21.92
C ASP A 279 1.79 1.12 -21.43
N LEU A 280 0.78 0.34 -21.77
CA LEU A 280 0.77 -1.10 -21.55
C LEU A 280 0.65 -1.81 -22.91
N ILE A 281 1.70 -2.54 -23.26
CA ILE A 281 1.86 -3.18 -24.58
C ILE A 281 1.90 -4.68 -24.38
N THR A 282 0.82 -5.36 -24.72
CA THR A 282 0.71 -6.82 -24.63
C THR A 282 0.88 -7.44 -26.00
N ILE A 283 1.84 -8.36 -26.13
CA ILE A 283 2.14 -9.06 -27.37
C ILE A 283 2.08 -10.57 -27.11
N GLU A 284 1.20 -11.24 -27.84
CA GLU A 284 1.12 -12.69 -27.87
C GLU A 284 2.18 -13.29 -28.79
N ASN A 285 2.79 -14.38 -28.35
CA ASN A 285 3.86 -15.11 -29.04
C ASN A 285 4.95 -14.17 -29.58
N PRO A 286 5.62 -13.39 -28.70
CA PRO A 286 6.62 -12.43 -29.11
C PRO A 286 7.80 -13.09 -29.83
N ALA A 287 8.40 -12.37 -30.78
CA ALA A 287 9.62 -12.82 -31.45
C ALA A 287 10.78 -12.97 -30.44
N THR A 288 11.51 -14.09 -30.53
CA THR A 288 12.71 -14.34 -29.74
C THR A 288 13.83 -13.36 -30.12
N GLY A 289 14.49 -12.78 -29.11
CA GLY A 289 15.63 -11.90 -29.31
C GLY A 289 15.62 -10.70 -28.37
N GLU A 290 16.36 -9.68 -28.77
CA GLU A 290 16.53 -8.45 -28.00
C GLU A 290 15.50 -7.41 -28.42
N TRP A 291 14.78 -6.88 -27.44
CA TRP A 291 13.77 -5.86 -27.60
C TRP A 291 14.21 -4.57 -26.91
N ARG A 292 13.73 -3.42 -27.39
CA ARG A 292 14.05 -2.12 -26.79
C ARG A 292 12.84 -1.21 -26.73
N ILE A 293 12.60 -0.63 -25.56
CA ILE A 293 11.61 0.42 -25.33
C ILE A 293 12.26 1.76 -25.68
N ASP A 294 11.79 2.41 -26.73
CA ASP A 294 12.18 3.76 -27.11
C ASP A 294 11.23 4.75 -26.43
N ALA A 295 11.51 5.01 -25.16
CA ALA A 295 10.78 5.94 -24.30
C ALA A 295 11.74 6.49 -23.23
N GLN A 296 11.27 7.45 -22.44
CA GLN A 296 12.02 7.91 -21.27
C GLN A 296 12.32 6.73 -20.33
N LEU A 297 13.54 6.69 -19.80
CA LEU A 297 13.93 5.72 -18.79
C LEU A 297 13.14 5.99 -17.50
N ASP A 298 12.55 4.94 -16.95
CA ASP A 298 11.90 4.95 -15.65
C ASP A 298 12.25 3.65 -14.90
N PRO A 299 12.68 3.73 -13.63
CA PRO A 299 13.06 2.55 -12.85
C PRO A 299 11.89 1.58 -12.59
N ASP A 300 10.65 2.03 -12.73
CA ASP A 300 9.46 1.19 -12.58
C ASP A 300 8.93 0.62 -13.90
N ASN A 301 9.62 0.84 -15.02
CA ASN A 301 9.32 0.09 -16.25
C ASN A 301 9.46 -1.42 -15.98
N ARG A 302 8.53 -2.20 -16.51
CA ARG A 302 8.48 -3.67 -16.32
C ARG A 302 8.25 -4.37 -17.65
N VAL A 303 8.80 -5.57 -17.74
CA VAL A 303 8.43 -6.54 -18.78
C VAL A 303 8.02 -7.82 -18.07
N MET A 304 6.72 -8.08 -18.07
CA MET A 304 6.11 -9.27 -17.51
C MET A 304 5.92 -10.31 -18.60
N VAL A 305 6.06 -11.58 -18.26
CA VAL A 305 5.98 -12.68 -19.23
C VAL A 305 5.07 -13.79 -18.73
N VAL A 306 4.28 -14.34 -19.64
CA VAL A 306 3.58 -15.62 -19.45
C VAL A 306 4.41 -16.68 -20.16
N THR A 307 4.86 -17.69 -19.41
CA THR A 307 5.82 -18.68 -19.90
C THR A 307 5.54 -20.05 -19.29
N ASP A 308 5.86 -21.10 -20.04
CA ASP A 308 5.83 -22.46 -19.53
C ASP A 308 7.00 -22.75 -18.58
N MET A 309 8.10 -22.01 -18.73
CA MET A 309 9.27 -22.11 -17.87
C MET A 309 9.28 -21.02 -16.79
N LYS A 310 8.76 -21.36 -15.61
CA LYS A 310 8.52 -20.39 -14.53
C LYS A 310 9.64 -20.41 -13.48
N LEU A 311 9.83 -19.26 -12.84
CA LEU A 311 10.69 -19.12 -11.66
C LEU A 311 9.83 -19.18 -10.40
N GLU A 312 9.91 -20.29 -9.68
CA GLU A 312 9.26 -20.45 -8.39
C GLU A 312 10.24 -20.10 -7.26
N THR A 313 9.77 -19.36 -6.27
CA THR A 313 10.59 -18.90 -5.14
C THR A 313 9.85 -19.10 -3.83
N SER A 314 10.59 -19.15 -2.72
CA SER A 314 9.99 -19.02 -1.39
C SER A 314 9.18 -17.74 -1.29
N ASP A 315 7.98 -17.81 -0.71
CA ASP A 315 7.18 -16.62 -0.41
C ASP A 315 7.74 -15.93 0.83
N LEU A 316 8.01 -14.64 0.71
CA LEU A 316 8.34 -13.78 1.84
C LEU A 316 7.06 -13.17 2.43
N PRO A 317 6.95 -13.06 3.76
CA PRO A 317 5.88 -12.29 4.39
C PRO A 317 5.87 -10.85 3.90
N ASN A 318 4.70 -10.22 3.84
CA ASN A 318 4.62 -8.81 3.44
C ASN A 318 5.28 -7.90 4.48
N ASN A 319 5.22 -8.29 5.75
CA ASN A 319 5.78 -7.57 6.89
C ASN A 319 6.83 -8.41 7.61
N VAL A 320 8.05 -7.85 7.70
CA VAL A 320 9.24 -8.49 8.27
C VAL A 320 9.80 -7.59 9.37
N LEU A 321 10.24 -8.17 10.48
CA LEU A 321 10.95 -7.43 11.51
C LEU A 321 12.45 -7.40 11.20
N LYS A 322 13.10 -6.27 11.50
CA LYS A 322 14.56 -6.15 11.36
C LYS A 322 15.25 -7.25 12.17
N GLY A 323 16.20 -7.97 11.58
CA GLY A 323 16.93 -9.06 12.26
C GLY A 323 16.29 -10.45 12.12
N GLU A 324 15.08 -10.57 11.56
CA GLU A 324 14.58 -11.87 11.12
C GLU A 324 15.44 -12.44 10.00
N LYS A 325 15.59 -13.77 9.98
CA LYS A 325 16.38 -14.48 8.97
C LYS A 325 15.52 -15.48 8.22
N PHE A 326 15.72 -15.57 6.91
CA PHE A 326 14.97 -16.46 6.02
C PHE A 326 15.92 -17.33 5.20
N ASP A 327 15.65 -18.63 5.18
CA ASP A 327 16.23 -19.53 4.19
C ASP A 327 15.40 -19.43 2.91
N PHE A 328 15.94 -18.75 1.92
CA PHE A 328 15.26 -18.45 0.66
C PHE A 328 15.73 -19.41 -0.43
N HIS A 329 14.80 -20.00 -1.17
CA HIS A 329 15.10 -20.89 -2.27
C HIS A 329 14.37 -20.48 -3.56
N ALA A 330 14.98 -20.83 -4.69
CA ALA A 330 14.42 -20.65 -6.02
C ALA A 330 14.58 -21.93 -6.85
N THR A 331 13.55 -22.26 -7.64
CA THR A 331 13.50 -23.44 -8.51
C THR A 331 12.92 -23.06 -9.87
N LEU A 332 13.37 -23.76 -10.92
CA LEU A 332 12.77 -23.64 -12.24
C LEU A 332 11.76 -24.77 -12.46
N THR A 333 10.61 -24.41 -13.00
CA THR A 333 9.63 -25.38 -13.50
C THR A 333 9.46 -25.22 -15.00
N ASP A 334 9.06 -26.31 -15.66
CA ASP A 334 8.72 -26.35 -17.09
C ASP A 334 7.39 -27.09 -17.23
N HIS A 335 6.37 -26.44 -17.79
CA HIS A 335 4.98 -26.93 -17.85
C HIS A 335 4.48 -27.43 -16.47
N GLY A 336 4.83 -26.69 -15.41
CA GLY A 336 4.48 -27.02 -14.01
C GLY A 336 5.26 -28.18 -13.40
N LYS A 337 6.30 -28.70 -14.06
CA LYS A 337 7.17 -29.76 -13.52
C LYS A 337 8.53 -29.20 -13.15
N HIS A 338 9.03 -29.51 -11.96
CA HIS A 338 10.37 -29.10 -11.54
C HIS A 338 11.45 -29.63 -12.49
N ILE A 339 12.33 -28.73 -12.92
CA ILE A 339 13.51 -29.09 -13.70
C ILE A 339 14.55 -29.69 -12.75
N THR A 340 14.83 -30.99 -12.90
CA THR A 340 15.73 -31.76 -12.02
C THR A 340 17.02 -32.20 -12.70
N ARG A 341 17.27 -31.75 -13.92
CA ARG A 341 18.46 -32.12 -14.70
C ARG A 341 19.67 -31.31 -14.23
N ASN A 342 20.55 -31.93 -13.45
CA ASN A 342 21.72 -31.25 -12.87
C ASN A 342 22.65 -30.63 -13.92
N ASP A 343 22.96 -31.34 -15.01
CA ASP A 343 23.80 -30.82 -16.10
C ASP A 343 23.27 -29.51 -16.71
N PHE A 344 21.94 -29.31 -16.67
CA PHE A 344 21.33 -28.06 -17.11
C PHE A 344 21.39 -26.98 -16.03
N LEU A 345 21.10 -27.33 -14.77
CA LEU A 345 21.09 -26.38 -13.65
C LEU A 345 22.49 -25.84 -13.33
N GLU A 346 23.55 -26.63 -13.59
CA GLU A 346 24.94 -26.18 -13.45
C GLU A 346 25.33 -25.07 -14.44
N LEU A 347 24.57 -24.90 -15.53
CA LEU A 347 24.74 -23.82 -16.51
C LEU A 347 23.88 -22.59 -16.21
N VAL A 348 23.14 -22.60 -15.10
CA VAL A 348 22.26 -21.50 -14.69
C VAL A 348 22.92 -20.71 -13.58
N ASP A 349 23.13 -19.42 -13.84
CA ASP A 349 23.61 -18.47 -12.85
C ASP A 349 22.43 -17.95 -12.03
N GLY A 350 22.45 -18.25 -10.73
CA GLY A 350 21.47 -17.75 -9.76
C GLY A 350 22.00 -16.56 -8.98
N SER A 351 21.30 -15.43 -9.06
CA SER A 351 21.63 -14.22 -8.30
C SER A 351 20.42 -13.71 -7.55
N LEU A 352 20.68 -13.10 -6.40
CA LEU A 352 19.67 -12.45 -5.58
C LEU A 352 20.15 -11.04 -5.28
N LYS A 353 19.30 -10.04 -5.52
CA LYS A 353 19.56 -8.65 -5.18
C LYS A 353 18.58 -8.19 -4.12
N GLN A 354 19.09 -7.46 -3.14
CA GLN A 354 18.31 -6.70 -2.17
C GLN A 354 18.44 -5.23 -2.55
N HIS A 355 17.32 -4.60 -2.86
CA HIS A 355 17.27 -3.20 -3.24
C HIS A 355 16.41 -2.43 -2.24
N SER A 356 17.02 -1.41 -1.65
CA SER A 356 16.39 -0.41 -0.79
C SER A 356 16.50 0.97 -1.42
N GLU A 357 15.83 1.97 -0.85
CA GLU A 357 15.97 3.36 -1.29
C GLU A 357 17.41 3.89 -1.16
N LEU A 358 18.22 3.31 -0.25
CA LEU A 358 19.54 3.81 0.11
C LEU A 358 20.68 2.97 -0.48
N GLU A 359 20.45 1.67 -0.66
CA GLU A 359 21.49 0.68 -0.96
C GLU A 359 20.96 -0.43 -1.87
N GLU A 360 21.79 -0.87 -2.81
CA GLU A 360 21.62 -2.11 -3.57
C GLU A 360 22.73 -3.08 -3.19
N LYS A 361 22.35 -4.28 -2.75
CA LYS A 361 23.28 -5.36 -2.42
C LYS A 361 23.00 -6.58 -3.26
N GLN A 362 24.06 -7.15 -3.82
CA GLN A 362 23.99 -8.41 -4.54
C GLN A 362 24.52 -9.57 -3.69
N LEU A 363 23.73 -10.63 -3.63
CA LEU A 363 24.01 -11.90 -2.99
C LEU A 363 24.06 -12.99 -4.08
N SER A 364 24.97 -13.95 -3.92
CA SER A 364 25.01 -15.11 -4.82
C SER A 364 24.10 -16.20 -4.27
N MET A 365 23.38 -16.90 -5.15
CA MET A 365 22.64 -18.09 -4.77
C MET A 365 23.49 -19.33 -5.04
N THR A 366 23.43 -20.32 -4.16
CA THR A 366 24.18 -21.58 -4.32
C THR A 366 23.24 -22.69 -4.76
N LEU A 367 23.57 -23.38 -5.85
CA LEU A 367 22.82 -24.56 -6.30
C LEU A 367 23.02 -25.71 -5.31
N ASP A 368 21.92 -26.34 -4.88
CA ASP A 368 21.88 -27.65 -4.24
C ASP A 368 21.44 -28.69 -5.27
N PRO A 369 22.37 -29.47 -5.87
CA PRO A 369 22.05 -30.43 -6.92
C PRO A 369 21.17 -31.60 -6.47
N GLN A 370 21.07 -31.88 -5.17
CA GLN A 370 20.24 -32.97 -4.66
C GLN A 370 18.77 -32.59 -4.61
N LYS A 371 18.50 -31.30 -4.41
CA LYS A 371 17.15 -30.73 -4.35
C LYS A 371 16.77 -29.96 -5.61
N SER A 372 17.70 -29.78 -6.53
CA SER A 372 17.51 -29.01 -7.77
C SER A 372 17.02 -27.57 -7.48
N GLN A 373 17.57 -26.94 -6.44
CA GLN A 373 17.15 -25.62 -5.96
C GLN A 373 18.35 -24.71 -5.72
N PHE A 374 18.19 -23.41 -5.97
CA PHE A 374 19.15 -22.38 -5.64
C PHE A 374 18.82 -21.81 -4.26
N ASN A 375 19.78 -21.79 -3.35
CA ASN A 375 19.59 -21.34 -1.96
C ASN A 375 20.32 -20.04 -1.68
N ALA A 376 19.70 -19.18 -0.87
CA ALA A 376 20.28 -17.98 -0.30
C ALA A 376 19.77 -17.77 1.13
N LYS A 377 20.53 -17.03 1.94
CA LYS A 377 20.07 -16.56 3.25
C LYS A 377 19.77 -15.08 3.19
N LEU A 378 18.59 -14.69 3.66
CA LEU A 378 18.15 -13.30 3.78
C LEU A 378 18.03 -12.92 5.25
N GLY A 379 18.05 -11.62 5.54
CA GLY A 379 17.72 -11.10 6.87
C GLY A 379 18.80 -10.34 7.61
N GLU A 380 20.08 -10.61 7.32
CA GLU A 380 21.18 -10.06 8.12
C GLU A 380 21.35 -8.54 7.96
N GLU A 381 20.96 -8.01 6.80
CA GLU A 381 21.21 -6.61 6.41
C GLU A 381 19.93 -5.92 5.93
N PHE A 382 18.76 -6.36 6.37
CA PHE A 382 17.54 -5.62 6.09
C PHE A 382 17.59 -4.23 6.75
N THR A 383 17.52 -3.19 5.93
CA THR A 383 17.32 -1.82 6.38
C THR A 383 15.82 -1.52 6.50
N ALA A 384 15.47 -0.59 7.39
CA ALA A 384 14.09 -0.27 7.70
C ALA A 384 13.34 0.28 6.47
N GLY A 385 12.04 0.03 6.39
CA GLY A 385 11.19 0.47 5.30
C GLY A 385 11.07 -0.56 4.18
N ARG A 386 10.73 -0.09 2.98
CA ARG A 386 10.49 -0.95 1.83
C ARG A 386 11.79 -1.53 1.29
N GLN A 387 11.77 -2.83 1.02
CA GLN A 387 12.85 -3.58 0.39
C GLN A 387 12.30 -4.42 -0.76
N ASP A 388 13.00 -4.45 -1.88
CA ASP A 388 12.71 -5.35 -2.99
C ASP A 388 13.77 -6.46 -3.04
N VAL A 389 13.31 -7.70 -2.93
CA VAL A 389 14.13 -8.91 -3.13
C VAL A 389 13.92 -9.38 -4.56
N ILE A 390 14.96 -9.25 -5.39
CA ILE A 390 14.92 -9.57 -6.81
C ILE A 390 15.78 -10.80 -7.06
N VAL A 391 15.14 -11.88 -7.48
CA VAL A 391 15.80 -13.14 -7.82
C VAL A 391 15.91 -13.21 -9.33
N THR A 392 17.11 -13.49 -9.84
CA THR A 392 17.34 -13.66 -11.28
C THR A 392 18.05 -14.98 -11.52
N LEU A 393 17.41 -15.85 -12.31
CA LEU A 393 18.03 -17.06 -12.86
C LEU A 393 18.30 -16.84 -14.35
N LYS A 394 19.57 -16.98 -14.74
CA LYS A 394 20.03 -16.65 -16.08
C LYS A 394 20.84 -17.81 -16.66
N SER A 395 20.65 -18.05 -17.95
CA SER A 395 21.50 -18.93 -18.75
C SER A 395 21.80 -18.28 -20.11
N ALA A 396 22.46 -19.02 -21.00
CA ALA A 396 22.67 -18.57 -22.37
C ALA A 396 21.37 -18.44 -23.19
N THR A 397 20.31 -19.16 -22.82
CA THR A 397 19.09 -19.27 -23.64
C THR A 397 17.86 -18.61 -23.01
N PHE A 398 17.93 -18.22 -21.74
CA PHE A 398 16.81 -17.57 -21.06
C PHE A 398 17.27 -16.70 -19.89
N GLU A 399 16.44 -15.74 -19.52
CA GLU A 399 16.56 -14.96 -18.29
C GLU A 399 15.17 -14.88 -17.63
N ARG A 400 15.08 -15.25 -16.36
CA ARG A 400 13.86 -15.13 -15.55
C ARG A 400 14.16 -14.35 -14.30
N GLN A 401 13.26 -13.44 -13.95
CA GLN A 401 13.37 -12.60 -12.79
C GLN A 401 12.06 -12.57 -12.02
N ARG A 402 12.15 -12.61 -10.69
CA ARG A 402 11.01 -12.47 -9.79
C ARG A 402 11.35 -11.45 -8.71
N ARG A 403 10.45 -10.48 -8.51
CA ARG A 403 10.58 -9.44 -7.49
C ARG A 403 9.55 -9.69 -6.40
N GLN A 404 10.00 -9.65 -5.14
CA GLN A 404 9.14 -9.65 -3.98
C GLN A 404 9.46 -8.44 -3.12
N SER A 405 8.49 -7.56 -2.93
CA SER A 405 8.64 -6.42 -2.02
C SER A 405 8.25 -6.83 -0.60
N ILE A 406 9.00 -6.38 0.40
CA ILE A 406 8.73 -6.59 1.83
C ILE A 406 8.85 -5.26 2.58
N ASN A 407 8.12 -5.15 3.70
CA ASN A 407 8.18 -4.00 4.59
C ASN A 407 8.95 -4.41 5.84
N VAL A 408 10.11 -3.79 6.05
CA VAL A 408 10.98 -4.08 7.19
C VAL A 408 10.70 -3.11 8.32
N ILE A 409 10.14 -3.62 9.41
CA ILE A 409 9.82 -2.85 10.61
C ILE A 409 10.97 -2.97 11.61
N ALA A 410 11.64 -1.85 11.90
CA ALA A 410 12.80 -1.83 12.80
C ALA A 410 12.41 -1.77 14.28
N ALA A 411 11.36 -1.01 14.61
CA ALA A 411 10.92 -0.77 15.98
C ALA A 411 9.44 -1.15 16.15
N PRO A 412 9.13 -2.45 16.35
CA PRO A 412 7.78 -2.90 16.73
C PRO A 412 7.49 -2.64 18.23
N TYR A 413 8.13 -1.63 18.82
CA TYR A 413 8.04 -1.26 20.22
C TYR A 413 8.32 0.23 20.39
N TYR A 414 7.79 0.79 21.47
CA TYR A 414 8.05 2.14 21.94
C TYR A 414 8.82 2.05 23.25
N VAL A 415 9.86 2.87 23.39
CA VAL A 415 10.64 2.98 24.63
C VAL A 415 10.51 4.38 25.17
N ASP A 416 10.09 4.47 26.43
CA ASP A 416 10.07 5.71 27.20
C ASP A 416 11.08 5.61 28.35
N SER A 417 11.72 6.74 28.66
CA SER A 417 12.71 6.83 29.72
C SER A 417 12.50 8.11 30.52
N GLU A 418 12.11 7.95 31.77
CA GLU A 418 11.84 9.03 32.69
C GLU A 418 12.83 9.02 33.86
N ARG A 419 13.38 10.18 34.23
CA ARG A 419 14.13 10.32 35.48
C ARG A 419 13.15 10.47 36.64
N LEU A 420 13.26 9.60 37.65
CA LEU A 420 12.43 9.69 38.84
C LEU A 420 12.90 10.83 39.76
N PRO A 421 11.96 11.58 40.39
CA PRO A 421 12.29 12.63 41.35
C PRO A 421 12.89 12.02 42.63
N GLY A 422 14.00 12.59 43.11
CA GLY A 422 14.68 12.19 44.34
C GLY A 422 16.16 12.58 44.39
N ASP A 423 16.77 12.46 45.58
CA ASP A 423 18.19 12.79 45.82
C ASP A 423 19.18 11.86 45.09
N SER A 424 18.77 10.61 44.86
CA SER A 424 19.50 9.59 44.10
C SER A 424 19.05 9.56 42.65
N ARG A 425 19.98 9.69 41.70
CA ARG A 425 19.68 9.64 40.26
C ARG A 425 19.14 8.26 39.88
N SER A 426 17.84 8.21 39.60
CA SER A 426 17.13 6.98 39.24
C SER A 426 16.36 7.19 37.96
N HIS A 427 16.38 6.21 37.06
CA HIS A 427 15.66 6.25 35.78
C HIS A 427 14.69 5.07 35.71
N ARG A 428 13.48 5.34 35.23
CA ARG A 428 12.48 4.34 34.89
C ARG A 428 12.41 4.24 33.37
N ILE A 429 12.68 3.04 32.87
CA ILE A 429 12.58 2.71 31.46
C ILE A 429 11.34 1.84 31.29
N GLN A 430 10.44 2.27 30.41
CA GLN A 430 9.23 1.55 30.04
C GLN A 430 9.30 1.16 28.56
N VAL A 431 9.02 -0.11 28.27
CA VAL A 431 8.96 -0.62 26.90
C VAL A 431 7.56 -1.14 26.65
N GLN A 432 6.88 -0.56 25.68
CA GLN A 432 5.58 -1.01 25.18
C GLN A 432 5.79 -1.68 23.82
N VAL A 433 5.26 -2.89 23.63
CA VAL A 433 5.39 -3.62 22.36
C VAL A 433 4.09 -3.68 21.59
N GLU A 434 4.19 -3.79 20.27
CA GLU A 434 3.05 -3.92 19.37
C GLU A 434 2.62 -5.41 19.25
N PRO A 435 1.49 -5.82 19.88
CA PRO A 435 1.08 -7.22 19.95
C PRO A 435 0.71 -7.82 18.59
N THR A 436 0.43 -6.99 17.58
CA THR A 436 0.17 -7.44 16.20
C THR A 436 1.44 -7.89 15.47
N LEU A 437 2.63 -7.52 15.97
CA LEU A 437 3.92 -7.81 15.35
C LEU A 437 4.79 -8.77 16.17
N ILE A 438 4.69 -8.71 17.50
CA ILE A 438 5.43 -9.57 18.43
C ILE A 438 4.47 -10.20 19.41
N LYS A 439 4.59 -11.50 19.64
CA LYS A 439 3.82 -12.21 20.66
C LYS A 439 4.33 -11.83 22.06
N PRO A 440 3.56 -11.05 22.86
CA PRO A 440 4.06 -10.48 24.11
C PRO A 440 4.42 -11.53 25.18
N ASP A 441 3.82 -12.72 25.12
CA ASP A 441 4.10 -13.81 26.08
C ASP A 441 5.41 -14.55 25.81
N SER A 442 5.95 -14.43 24.60
CA SER A 442 7.22 -15.05 24.20
C SER A 442 8.44 -14.16 24.46
N LEU A 443 8.21 -12.90 24.83
CA LEU A 443 9.22 -11.85 24.80
C LEU A 443 10.05 -11.80 26.11
N SER A 444 11.37 -11.87 25.96
CA SER A 444 12.35 -11.57 27.01
C SER A 444 13.17 -10.35 26.59
N ILE A 445 13.22 -9.34 27.47
CA ILE A 445 13.95 -8.10 27.23
C ILE A 445 15.10 -8.01 28.23
N LYS A 446 16.32 -8.01 27.69
CA LYS A 446 17.55 -7.79 28.45
C LYS A 446 18.06 -6.39 28.17
N ALA A 447 18.44 -5.69 29.22
CA ALA A 447 19.03 -4.37 29.14
C ALA A 447 20.49 -4.46 29.57
N LEU A 448 21.39 -3.80 28.84
CA LEU A 448 22.81 -3.71 29.17
C LEU A 448 23.13 -2.24 29.40
N LEU A 449 23.41 -1.89 30.65
CA LEU A 449 23.84 -0.55 31.03
C LEU A 449 25.36 -0.48 30.90
N ARG A 450 25.87 0.42 30.07
CA ARG A 450 27.29 0.70 29.91
C ARG A 450 27.60 2.11 30.42
N GLU A 451 28.65 2.24 31.21
CA GLU A 451 29.23 3.52 31.62
C GLU A 451 30.39 3.90 30.70
N GLU A 452 30.73 5.19 30.60
CA GLU A 452 31.80 5.71 29.74
C GLU A 452 33.17 5.02 29.99
N ASN A 453 33.42 4.54 31.21
CA ASN A 453 34.65 3.82 31.58
C ASN A 453 34.71 2.37 31.04
N GLY A 454 33.66 1.91 30.34
CA GLY A 454 33.54 0.56 29.77
C GLY A 454 32.97 -0.49 30.72
N SER A 455 32.55 -0.12 31.93
CA SER A 455 31.85 -1.03 32.85
C SER A 455 30.45 -1.35 32.32
N GLU A 456 30.05 -2.62 32.40
CA GLU A 456 28.78 -3.11 31.88
C GLU A 456 27.99 -3.87 32.95
N TRP A 457 26.70 -3.53 33.10
CA TRP A 457 25.78 -4.20 34.01
C TRP A 457 24.56 -4.73 33.24
N PRO A 458 24.33 -6.06 33.23
CA PRO A 458 23.15 -6.64 32.62
C PRO A 458 21.96 -6.60 33.59
N TYR A 459 20.80 -6.21 33.07
CA TYR A 459 19.51 -6.20 33.75
C TYR A 459 18.48 -6.97 32.90
N GLU A 460 17.46 -7.52 33.56
CA GLU A 460 16.30 -8.12 32.89
C GLU A 460 15.06 -7.29 33.23
N MET A 461 14.35 -6.83 32.19
CA MET A 461 13.16 -6.00 32.39
C MET A 461 12.01 -6.86 32.90
N GLN A 462 11.23 -6.33 33.84
CA GLN A 462 10.10 -7.03 34.44
C GLN A 462 8.83 -6.71 33.66
N LYS A 463 8.05 -7.75 33.32
CA LYS A 463 6.75 -7.57 32.67
C LYS A 463 5.76 -6.97 33.69
N THR A 464 5.26 -5.78 33.41
CA THR A 464 4.28 -5.06 34.26
C THR A 464 2.84 -5.33 33.83
N ASP A 465 2.59 -5.46 32.53
CA ASP A 465 1.29 -5.78 31.94
C ASP A 465 1.49 -6.64 30.67
N THR A 466 0.41 -7.05 30.01
CA THR A 466 0.39 -7.92 28.82
C THR A 466 1.38 -7.46 27.75
N ASN A 467 1.48 -6.14 27.52
CA ASN A 467 2.31 -5.54 26.47
C ASN A 467 3.42 -4.60 27.00
N ASN A 468 3.60 -4.51 28.32
CA ASN A 468 4.49 -3.52 28.95
C ASN A 468 5.57 -4.18 29.81
N TRP A 469 6.79 -3.70 29.67
CA TRP A 469 7.94 -4.06 30.50
C TRP A 469 8.52 -2.81 31.15
N GLN A 470 9.05 -2.97 32.36
CA GLN A 470 9.65 -1.89 33.12
C GLN A 470 10.99 -2.31 33.72
N LEU A 471 11.93 -1.37 33.74
CA LEU A 471 13.17 -1.44 34.49
C LEU A 471 13.36 -0.13 35.26
N THR A 472 13.67 -0.23 36.55
CA THR A 472 14.05 0.93 37.36
C THR A 472 15.52 0.79 37.71
N LEU A 473 16.33 1.71 37.19
CA LEU A 473 17.73 1.87 37.56
C LEU A 473 17.82 2.86 38.72
N THR A 474 18.52 2.49 39.78
CA THR A 474 18.64 3.27 41.01
C THR A 474 20.10 3.52 41.33
N GLU A 475 20.40 4.58 42.08
CA GLU A 475 21.76 4.91 42.55
C GLU A 475 22.79 5.12 41.43
N LEU A 476 22.39 5.69 40.29
CA LEU A 476 23.33 6.05 39.22
C LEU A 476 24.27 7.17 39.68
N THR A 477 25.53 7.13 39.26
CA THR A 477 26.53 8.16 39.62
C THR A 477 26.11 9.52 39.06
N LYS A 478 26.29 10.58 39.87
CA LYS A 478 26.07 11.97 39.43
C LYS A 478 27.08 12.35 38.35
N ASP A 479 26.64 13.10 37.34
CA ASP A 479 27.47 13.60 36.23
C ASP A 479 28.11 12.52 35.30
N ALA A 480 27.76 11.23 35.45
CA ALA A 480 28.25 10.16 34.57
C ALA A 480 27.24 9.87 33.45
N ASP A 481 27.67 9.82 32.19
CA ASP A 481 26.78 9.40 31.11
C ASP A 481 26.69 7.87 31.05
N TYR A 482 25.45 7.37 30.97
CA TYR A 482 25.17 5.94 30.82
C TYR A 482 24.48 5.67 29.48
N GLU A 483 24.90 4.61 28.82
CA GLU A 483 24.30 4.09 27.59
C GLU A 483 23.56 2.79 27.90
N LEU A 484 22.24 2.78 27.67
CA LEU A 484 21.40 1.60 27.86
C LEU A 484 21.07 0.95 26.52
N SER A 485 21.60 -0.25 26.30
CA SER A 485 21.28 -1.06 25.13
C SER A 485 20.20 -2.10 25.47
N LEU A 486 19.13 -2.17 24.68
CA LEU A 486 18.06 -3.15 24.87
C LEU A 486 18.15 -4.27 23.81
N GLN A 487 18.07 -5.51 24.25
CA GLN A 487 17.99 -6.71 23.43
C GLN A 487 16.69 -7.44 23.69
N LEU A 488 15.87 -7.55 22.66
CA LEU A 488 14.57 -8.19 22.71
C LEU A 488 14.64 -9.53 21.97
N ARG A 489 14.22 -10.62 22.63
CA ARG A 489 14.12 -11.97 22.04
C ARG A 489 12.72 -12.51 22.22
N GLY A 490 12.10 -12.97 21.15
CA GLY A 490 10.76 -13.55 21.20
C GLY A 490 10.35 -14.18 19.86
N GLU A 491 9.05 -14.26 19.64
CA GLU A 491 8.44 -14.79 18.42
C GLU A 491 7.38 -13.83 17.86
N THR A 492 7.18 -13.81 16.55
CA THR A 492 6.02 -13.14 15.92
C THR A 492 4.73 -13.93 16.20
N PRO A 493 3.53 -13.36 16.00
CA PRO A 493 2.27 -14.10 16.13
C PRO A 493 2.19 -15.37 15.25
N GLU A 494 2.93 -15.41 14.15
CA GLU A 494 3.08 -16.55 13.23
C GLU A 494 4.12 -17.58 13.70
N GLY A 495 4.75 -17.37 14.86
CA GLY A 495 5.74 -18.29 15.44
C GLY A 495 7.15 -18.15 14.88
N ARG A 496 7.46 -17.04 14.19
CA ARG A 496 8.81 -16.79 13.65
C ARG A 496 9.72 -16.24 14.75
N PRO A 497 10.93 -16.77 14.97
CA PRO A 497 11.84 -16.25 15.99
C PRO A 497 12.38 -14.87 15.60
N VAL A 498 12.40 -13.94 16.54
CA VAL A 498 12.89 -12.58 16.33
C VAL A 498 13.95 -12.20 17.37
N PHE A 499 14.98 -11.49 16.91
CA PHE A 499 15.96 -10.83 17.74
C PHE A 499 16.09 -9.37 17.31
N LEU A 500 15.72 -8.45 18.20
CA LEU A 500 15.79 -7.01 17.97
C LEU A 500 16.78 -6.39 18.93
N GLN A 501 17.49 -5.39 18.43
CA GLN A 501 18.34 -4.53 19.23
C GLN A 501 17.86 -3.10 19.07
N ALA A 502 17.51 -2.46 20.20
CA ALA A 502 17.11 -1.07 20.19
C ALA A 502 18.31 -0.16 19.99
N GLU A 503 18.03 1.04 19.49
CA GLU A 503 19.03 2.11 19.49
C GLU A 503 19.42 2.40 20.95
N PRO A 504 20.72 2.62 21.22
CA PRO A 504 21.17 2.86 22.57
C PRO A 504 20.56 4.13 23.16
N ILE A 505 20.04 4.03 24.39
CA ILE A 505 19.42 5.16 25.08
C ILE A 505 20.48 5.82 25.95
N THR A 506 20.75 7.10 25.71
CA THR A 506 21.65 7.89 26.56
C THR A 506 20.88 8.44 27.74
N LEU A 507 21.22 8.00 28.95
CA LEU A 507 20.68 8.54 30.19
C LEU A 507 21.58 9.71 30.63
N LYS A 508 21.12 10.94 30.41
CA LYS A 508 21.80 12.17 30.84
C LYS A 508 21.40 12.56 32.26
N ASP A 509 22.19 13.40 32.93
CA ASP A 509 21.88 13.93 34.26
C ASP A 509 21.09 15.24 34.19
N GLU A 510 20.17 15.37 33.24
CA GLU A 510 19.23 16.49 33.20
C GLU A 510 17.91 16.04 33.84
N LEU A 511 17.45 16.75 34.87
CA LEU A 511 16.06 16.66 35.27
C LEU A 511 15.23 17.21 34.09
N ALA A 512 14.30 16.41 33.58
CA ALA A 512 13.26 16.94 32.71
C ALA A 512 12.56 18.06 33.49
N LEU A 513 12.84 19.31 33.13
CA LEU A 513 12.06 20.44 33.60
C LEU A 513 10.63 20.19 33.13
N GLU A 514 9.67 20.29 34.05
CA GLU A 514 8.25 20.24 33.72
C GLU A 514 7.96 21.15 32.51
N PRO A 515 7.03 20.79 31.61
CA PRO A 515 6.56 21.75 30.62
C PRO A 515 6.12 22.98 31.38
N ALA A 516 6.73 24.13 31.08
CA ALA A 516 6.45 25.39 31.74
C ALA A 516 4.93 25.59 31.73
N ALA A 517 4.30 25.41 32.89
CA ALA A 517 2.97 25.94 33.12
C ALA A 517 3.09 27.44 32.81
N GLU A 518 2.33 27.90 31.82
CA GLU A 518 2.14 29.32 31.57
C GLU A 518 1.74 29.95 32.91
N LEU A 519 2.68 30.69 33.51
CA LEU A 519 2.44 31.54 34.66
C LEU A 519 1.45 32.61 34.20
N PHE A 520 0.17 32.37 34.48
CA PHE A 520 -0.81 33.44 34.60
C PHE A 520 -0.37 34.29 35.80
N ASP A 521 0.34 35.36 35.50
CA ASP A 521 0.69 36.41 36.45
C ASP A 521 -0.59 37.22 36.71
N GLU A 522 -1.33 36.83 37.74
CA GLU A 522 -2.45 37.60 38.26
C GLU A 522 -1.92 38.56 39.33
N GLU A 523 -2.15 39.85 39.08
CA GLU A 523 -2.23 40.94 40.06
C GLU A 523 -1.00 41.84 40.27
N LEU A 524 -0.92 42.90 39.46
CA LEU A 524 -0.47 44.22 39.92
C LEU A 524 -1.45 45.30 39.44
N ALA A 525 -2.36 45.69 40.33
CA ALA A 525 -3.16 46.89 40.22
C ALA A 525 -2.26 48.16 40.30
N PRO A 526 -2.48 49.20 39.48
CA PRO A 526 -1.79 50.46 39.67
C PRO A 526 -2.57 51.35 40.65
N ILE A 527 -1.93 51.65 41.79
CA ILE A 527 -2.31 52.74 42.69
C ILE A 527 -1.66 54.02 42.13
N LEU A 528 -2.47 55.01 41.75
CA LEU A 528 -2.02 56.32 41.30
C LEU A 528 -2.78 57.41 42.07
N GLU A 529 -2.06 58.16 42.90
CA GLU A 529 -2.38 59.51 43.34
C GLU A 529 -1.05 60.24 43.66
N PRO A 530 -1.01 61.59 43.72
CA PRO A 530 -1.56 62.55 42.76
C PRO A 530 -0.47 63.58 42.38
N ILE A 531 -0.60 64.24 41.22
CA ILE A 531 0.21 65.42 40.90
C ILE A 531 -0.72 66.62 40.73
N THR A 532 -0.39 67.66 41.49
CA THR A 532 -1.03 68.95 41.70
C THR A 532 -0.97 69.87 40.48
N GLY A 533 -2.14 70.42 40.09
CA GLY A 533 -2.46 71.86 40.11
C GLY A 533 -1.83 72.84 39.11
N GLU A 534 -2.72 73.69 38.58
CA GLU A 534 -2.52 75.03 37.95
C GLU A 534 -1.97 75.02 36.50
N ASP A 535 -2.56 75.66 35.49
CA ASP A 535 -3.64 76.64 35.37
C ASP A 535 -4.10 76.61 33.88
N ALA A 536 -5.41 76.52 33.60
CA ALA A 536 -6.31 77.63 33.20
C ALA A 536 -6.00 78.18 31.78
N ALA A 537 -6.95 78.47 30.87
CA ALA A 537 -8.41 78.50 30.79
C ALA A 537 -8.73 78.46 29.27
N ASP A 538 -9.90 78.11 28.74
CA ASP A 538 -11.23 78.74 28.88
C ASP A 538 -12.26 77.77 28.22
N VAL A 539 -13.35 77.35 28.91
CA VAL A 539 -14.73 77.90 28.87
C VAL A 539 -15.55 77.35 27.67
N ASP A 540 -16.79 76.83 27.74
CA ASP A 540 -17.86 76.78 28.76
C ASP A 540 -18.90 75.67 28.43
N ILE A 541 -19.44 75.06 29.49
CA ILE A 541 -20.84 74.65 29.79
C ILE A 541 -21.67 73.72 28.85
N MET A 542 -22.11 72.60 29.46
CA MET A 542 -23.10 71.59 29.03
C MET A 542 -24.56 72.11 29.02
N PRO A 543 -25.53 71.47 28.33
CA PRO A 543 -26.25 70.33 28.96
C PRO A 543 -26.82 69.23 28.02
N LEU A 544 -26.95 68.02 28.61
CA LEU A 544 -28.02 67.01 28.50
C LEU A 544 -28.58 66.51 27.15
N ASP A 545 -28.35 65.21 26.96
CA ASP A 545 -29.26 64.11 26.54
C ASP A 545 -30.03 64.11 25.21
N ASP A 546 -30.06 62.89 24.66
CA ASP A 546 -30.96 62.29 23.66
C ASP A 546 -30.88 62.83 22.22
N ASP A 547 -30.10 62.14 21.36
CA ASP A 547 -30.68 61.23 20.35
C ASP A 547 -29.62 60.62 19.40
N LEU A 548 -29.84 59.34 19.10
CA LEU A 548 -29.61 58.67 17.82
C LEU A 548 -28.17 58.62 17.23
N MET A 549 -27.59 57.43 17.34
CA MET A 549 -26.46 56.94 16.55
C MET A 549 -26.76 56.91 15.03
N LEU A 550 -25.79 57.38 14.21
CA LEU A 550 -25.19 56.67 13.06
C LEU A 550 -24.21 57.59 12.28
N SER A 551 -22.95 57.15 12.12
CA SER A 551 -22.10 57.22 10.89
C SER A 551 -20.61 57.04 11.28
N GLU A 552 -19.94 55.96 10.82
CA GLU A 552 -18.94 55.90 9.71
C GLU A 552 -17.56 56.46 10.11
N ASP A 553 -16.48 55.68 10.00
CA ASP A 553 -15.61 55.60 8.81
C ASP A 553 -14.71 54.32 8.83
N ASN A 554 -14.75 53.47 7.80
CA ASN A 554 -13.87 53.34 6.60
C ASN A 554 -12.62 52.46 6.84
N GLU A 555 -12.17 51.53 5.97
CA GLU A 555 -12.41 51.12 4.56
C GLU A 555 -11.75 49.70 4.43
N GLU A 556 -12.09 48.75 3.54
CA GLU A 556 -12.26 48.86 2.08
C GLU A 556 -13.00 47.64 1.45
N SER A 557 -13.96 47.92 0.57
CA SER A 557 -14.34 47.19 -0.67
C SER A 557 -15.03 45.80 -0.64
N GLY A 558 -16.36 45.80 -0.47
CA GLY A 558 -17.26 44.75 -0.95
C GLY A 558 -18.60 45.34 -1.39
N ILE A 559 -18.90 45.35 -2.70
CA ILE A 559 -20.12 45.96 -3.24
C ILE A 559 -21.34 45.17 -2.75
N SER A 560 -22.05 45.70 -1.75
CA SER A 560 -23.32 45.15 -1.28
C SER A 560 -24.49 45.80 -2.03
N ILE A 561 -25.10 45.03 -2.91
CA ILE A 561 -26.33 45.42 -3.61
C ILE A 561 -27.49 45.27 -2.63
N SER A 562 -28.33 46.32 -2.46
CA SER A 562 -29.46 46.28 -1.53
C SER A 562 -30.48 45.21 -1.91
N ASP A 563 -31.18 44.64 -0.93
CA ASP A 563 -32.08 43.49 -1.16
C ASP A 563 -33.26 43.82 -2.07
N ASN A 564 -33.73 45.09 -2.08
CA ASN A 564 -34.71 45.55 -3.07
C ASN A 564 -34.13 45.57 -4.49
N THR A 565 -32.84 45.87 -4.65
CA THR A 565 -32.16 45.87 -5.95
C THR A 565 -31.86 44.44 -6.42
N LYS A 566 -31.54 43.52 -5.50
CA LYS A 566 -31.46 42.07 -5.79
C LYS A 566 -32.82 41.50 -6.19
N LEU A 567 -33.90 41.91 -5.55
CA LEU A 567 -35.27 41.52 -5.90
C LEU A 567 -35.66 42.07 -7.28
N LEU A 568 -35.25 43.31 -7.60
CA LEU A 568 -35.52 43.94 -8.90
C LEU A 568 -34.73 43.27 -10.03
N ILE A 569 -33.46 42.91 -9.78
CA ILE A 569 -32.63 42.14 -10.70
C ILE A 569 -33.19 40.71 -10.88
N GLY A 570 -33.61 40.06 -9.80
CA GLY A 570 -34.24 38.74 -9.84
C GLY A 570 -35.53 38.74 -10.66
N ASN A 571 -36.40 39.73 -10.44
CA ASN A 571 -37.64 39.88 -11.20
C ASN A 571 -37.38 40.22 -12.67
N ALA A 572 -36.35 41.02 -12.98
CA ALA A 572 -35.95 41.30 -14.36
C ALA A 572 -35.43 40.04 -15.09
N ILE A 573 -34.68 39.18 -14.41
CA ILE A 573 -34.19 37.91 -14.97
C ILE A 573 -35.34 36.94 -15.21
N ILE A 574 -36.30 36.85 -14.28
CA ILE A 574 -37.51 36.00 -14.46
C ILE A 574 -38.34 36.49 -15.65
N LEU A 575 -38.51 37.80 -15.81
CA LEU A 575 -39.24 38.37 -16.94
C LEU A 575 -38.52 38.12 -18.27
N ALA A 576 -37.19 38.22 -18.30
CA ALA A 576 -36.37 37.89 -19.47
C ALA A 576 -36.46 36.40 -19.84
N LEU A 577 -36.47 35.49 -18.87
CA LEU A 577 -36.64 34.05 -19.09
C LEU A 577 -38.07 33.71 -19.59
N LEU A 578 -39.09 34.41 -19.10
CA LEU A 578 -40.46 34.26 -19.62
C LEU A 578 -40.58 34.75 -21.07
N ILE A 579 -39.96 35.88 -21.42
CA ILE A 579 -39.93 36.38 -22.80
C ILE A 579 -39.16 35.41 -23.70
N ALA A 580 -38.01 34.91 -23.25
CA ALA A 580 -37.24 33.91 -23.99
C ALA A 580 -38.02 32.59 -24.18
N GLY A 581 -38.76 32.15 -23.15
CA GLY A 581 -39.65 30.99 -23.22
C GLY A 581 -40.80 31.17 -24.22
N VAL A 582 -41.43 32.36 -24.25
CA VAL A 582 -42.48 32.68 -25.23
C VAL A 582 -41.93 32.76 -26.66
N ILE A 583 -40.73 33.31 -26.85
CA ILE A 583 -40.05 33.35 -28.17
C ILE A 583 -39.68 31.94 -28.62
N TRP A 584 -39.16 31.10 -27.70
CA TRP A 584 -38.81 29.71 -27.99
C TRP A 584 -40.05 28.87 -28.33
N TRP A 585 -41.15 29.03 -27.58
CA TRP A 585 -42.42 28.37 -27.85
C TRP A 585 -43.06 28.81 -29.17
N ARG A 586 -42.98 30.11 -29.52
CA ARG A 586 -43.41 30.60 -30.85
C ARG A 586 -42.55 30.06 -31.99
N ARG A 587 -41.24 29.88 -31.79
CA ARG A 587 -40.35 29.28 -32.79
C ARG A 587 -40.59 27.78 -32.97
N GLN A 588 -40.93 27.05 -31.90
CA GLN A 588 -41.28 25.63 -31.98
C GLN A 588 -42.61 25.40 -32.71
N ASN A 589 -43.64 26.21 -32.44
CA ASN A 589 -44.93 26.11 -33.12
C ASN A 589 -44.88 26.57 -34.59
N ALA A 590 -43.89 27.37 -34.99
CA ALA A 590 -43.64 27.71 -36.40
C ALA A 590 -42.88 26.62 -37.17
N ALA A 591 -42.20 25.70 -36.47
CA ALA A 591 -41.44 24.60 -37.08
C ALA A 591 -42.27 23.31 -37.29
N THR A 592 -43.46 23.22 -36.68
CA THR A 592 -44.37 22.05 -36.82
C THR A 592 -45.46 22.22 -37.88
N ALA A 593 -45.42 23.29 -38.67
CA ALA A 593 -46.40 23.52 -39.74
C ALA A 593 -45.70 23.89 -41.07
N ALA A 594 -44.96 22.94 -41.66
CA ALA A 594 -44.76 22.80 -43.12
C ALA A 594 -43.74 21.70 -43.45
N VAL A 595 -44.13 20.42 -43.37
CA VAL A 595 -43.61 19.38 -44.30
C VAL A 595 -44.76 18.42 -44.58
N GLY A 596 -45.64 18.88 -45.46
CA GLY A 596 -46.78 18.16 -46.02
C GLY A 596 -47.19 18.88 -47.29
N ASP A 597 -46.24 19.00 -48.23
CA ASP A 597 -46.42 19.15 -49.68
C ASP A 597 -45.11 19.66 -50.30
N MET A 598 -44.41 18.79 -51.01
CA MET A 598 -44.07 18.94 -52.44
C MET A 598 -42.91 18.02 -52.81
N LEU A 599 -43.27 16.99 -53.57
CA LEU A 599 -42.51 16.16 -54.53
C LEU A 599 -41.55 15.10 -53.99
#